data_AF-A0A7R9YTI4-F1
#
_entry.id   AF-A0A7R9YTI4-F1
#
_cell.length_a   1.000
_cell.length_b   1.000
_cell.length_c   1.000
_cell.angle_alpha   90.00
_cell.angle_beta   90.00
_cell.angle_gamma   90.00
#
_symmetry.space_group_name_H-M   'P 1'
#
loop_
_entity.id
_entity.type
_entity.pdbx_description
1 polymer ?
#
loop_
_entity_poly.entity_id
_entity_poly.type
_entity_poly.pdbx_seq_one_letter_code
_entity_poly.pdbx_strand_id
1 'polypeptide(L)'
;MDPPSEEAAPPGKRDGNVCPEMEGFFLERLPAVVSALQKELPDGGYNLTNLSQMLMQLVQFMEDVAGKNGMYKSQPKLPMKMFRDPGAFRAPDGSIFALAARIHQIKKMRNMVIDFGDVARRREHLEIYLNCRRELEKLQLLRHPRVFLDPSLSPTDISRMKEVLTKMGASLADSADDSGITHHVFPFPASGDPDDGNIYLRVHEFRQSKARVHWWYLPDSYDEYVSKELVPDKLQPDVPPASGVWKVYPRWVWDSEKFNEWMNPTDYETNEAQEEQEKAAAAAKGAQLAQAKAAAATGGGGAAASGKRLHDGGVSGGV
;
A
#
# COMPACT_ATOMS: atom_id res chain seq x y z
N MET A 1 -8.07 15.11 34.69
CA MET A 1 -8.21 15.01 33.22
C MET A 1 -8.55 13.56 32.96
N ASP A 2 -9.83 13.29 32.71
CA ASP A 2 -10.24 12.00 32.20
C ASP A 2 -9.60 11.79 30.83
N PRO A 3 -9.22 10.55 30.45
CA PRO A 3 -8.83 10.27 29.08
C PRO A 3 -10.00 10.67 28.16
N PRO A 4 -9.70 11.20 26.95
CA PRO A 4 -10.76 11.46 25.98
C PRO A 4 -11.51 10.14 25.78
N SER A 5 -12.83 10.17 25.96
CA SER A 5 -13.71 9.06 25.62
C SER A 5 -13.37 8.61 24.20
N GLU A 6 -12.99 7.35 24.03
CA GLU A 6 -12.85 6.73 22.72
C GLU A 6 -14.22 6.74 22.03
N GLU A 7 -14.55 7.84 21.36
CA GLU A 7 -15.71 7.91 20.49
C GLU A 7 -15.51 6.89 19.36
N ALA A 8 -16.46 5.96 19.24
CA ALA A 8 -16.49 5.02 18.13
C ALA A 8 -16.37 5.79 16.81
N ALA A 9 -15.40 5.41 15.98
CA ALA A 9 -15.15 6.06 14.70
C ALA A 9 -16.43 6.09 13.83
N PRO A 10 -16.63 7.14 13.00
CA PRO A 10 -17.77 7.18 12.08
C PRO A 10 -17.80 5.91 11.22
N PRO A 11 -18.98 5.44 10.78
CA PRO A 11 -19.06 4.20 10.00
C PRO A 11 -18.29 4.38 8.70
N GLY A 12 -17.16 3.69 8.59
CA GLY A 12 -16.32 3.73 7.41
C GLY A 12 -16.98 3.17 6.16
N LYS A 13 -16.35 3.42 5.02
CA LYS A 13 -16.72 2.84 3.72
C LYS A 13 -16.88 1.32 3.84
N ARG A 14 -18.04 0.84 3.42
CA ARG A 14 -18.45 -0.58 3.58
C ARG A 14 -18.26 -1.43 2.32
N ASP A 15 -17.60 -0.87 1.31
CA ASP A 15 -17.32 -1.53 0.03
C ASP A 15 -15.94 -1.14 -0.52
N GLY A 16 -15.47 -1.86 -1.53
CA GLY A 16 -14.21 -1.57 -2.21
C GLY A 16 -14.35 -0.65 -3.42
N ASN A 17 -15.49 0.04 -3.60
CA ASN A 17 -15.75 0.85 -4.79
C ASN A 17 -14.76 2.01 -4.90
N VAL A 18 -14.36 2.38 -6.11
CA VAL A 18 -13.39 3.46 -6.29
C VAL A 18 -13.96 4.80 -5.80
N CYS A 19 -13.23 5.47 -4.91
CA CYS A 19 -13.56 6.82 -4.45
C CYS A 19 -13.17 7.87 -5.51
N PRO A 20 -13.98 8.91 -5.75
CA PRO A 20 -13.67 9.98 -6.70
C PRO A 20 -12.32 10.67 -6.45
N GLU A 21 -11.90 10.80 -5.20
CA GLU A 21 -10.62 11.41 -4.80
C GLU A 21 -9.39 10.69 -5.37
N MET A 22 -9.55 9.43 -5.78
CA MET A 22 -8.50 8.66 -6.44
C MET A 22 -8.06 9.28 -7.77
N GLU A 23 -8.97 9.96 -8.48
CA GLU A 23 -8.63 10.65 -9.74
C GLU A 23 -7.57 11.72 -9.50
N GLY A 24 -7.84 12.64 -8.56
CA GLY A 24 -6.90 13.69 -8.21
C GLY A 24 -5.58 13.14 -7.68
N PHE A 25 -5.59 11.97 -7.03
CA PHE A 25 -4.38 11.30 -6.57
C PHE A 25 -3.52 10.78 -7.75
N PHE A 26 -4.17 10.20 -8.76
CA PHE A 26 -3.49 9.73 -9.97
C PHE A 26 -2.95 10.87 -10.82
N LEU A 27 -3.73 11.93 -11.05
CA LEU A 27 -3.31 13.06 -11.87
C LEU A 27 -2.00 13.71 -11.38
N GLU A 28 -1.78 13.72 -10.06
CA GLU A 28 -0.54 14.21 -9.45
C GLU A 28 0.68 13.29 -9.66
N ARG A 29 0.47 11.98 -9.81
CA ARG A 29 1.55 10.96 -9.77
C ARG A 29 1.85 10.32 -11.13
N LEU A 30 0.94 10.44 -12.09
CA LEU A 30 1.09 9.90 -13.44
C LEU A 30 2.03 10.66 -14.41
N PRO A 31 2.49 11.91 -14.21
CA PRO A 31 3.28 12.62 -15.24
C PRO A 31 4.50 11.85 -15.76
N ALA A 32 5.29 11.26 -14.87
CA ALA A 32 6.48 10.50 -15.26
C ALA A 32 6.12 9.22 -16.04
N VAL A 33 5.05 8.54 -15.63
CA VAL A 33 4.54 7.33 -16.29
C VAL A 33 4.00 7.64 -17.68
N VAL A 34 3.22 8.72 -17.82
CA VAL A 34 2.69 9.17 -19.12
C VAL A 34 3.82 9.51 -20.07
N SER A 35 4.84 10.25 -19.61
CA SER A 35 5.99 10.59 -20.44
C SER A 35 6.73 9.34 -20.94
N ALA A 36 6.94 8.36 -20.06
CA ALA A 36 7.55 7.08 -20.45
C ALA A 36 6.66 6.31 -21.45
N LEU A 37 5.35 6.22 -21.22
CA LEU A 37 4.43 5.53 -22.12
C LEU A 37 4.37 6.19 -23.51
N GLN A 38 4.39 7.53 -23.59
CA GLN A 38 4.43 8.25 -24.87
C GLN A 38 5.73 8.00 -25.63
N LYS A 39 6.85 7.86 -24.91
CA LYS A 39 8.15 7.54 -25.51
C LYS A 39 8.21 6.12 -26.05
N GLU A 40 7.78 5.14 -25.25
CA GLU A 40 7.91 3.71 -25.58
C GLU A 40 6.75 3.20 -26.45
N LEU A 41 5.56 3.82 -26.35
CA LEU A 41 4.32 3.45 -27.03
C LEU A 41 3.64 4.70 -27.67
N PRO A 42 4.27 5.34 -28.67
CA PRO A 42 3.82 6.62 -29.22
C PRO A 42 2.46 6.55 -29.91
N ASP A 43 2.04 5.39 -30.39
CA ASP A 43 0.71 5.12 -30.97
C ASP A 43 -0.38 4.87 -29.91
N GLY A 44 -0.02 4.84 -28.62
CA GLY A 44 -0.95 4.56 -27.53
C GLY A 44 -1.85 5.74 -27.13
N GLY A 45 -1.51 6.97 -27.54
CA GLY A 45 -2.31 8.17 -27.23
C GLY A 45 -2.42 8.49 -25.72
N TYR A 46 -1.48 8.01 -24.90
CA TYR A 46 -1.51 8.17 -23.45
C TYR A 46 -1.44 9.63 -23.02
N ASN A 47 -2.30 10.01 -22.08
CA ASN A 47 -2.28 11.30 -21.38
C ASN A 47 -2.75 11.10 -19.92
N LEU A 48 -2.67 12.15 -19.10
CA LEU A 48 -3.04 12.06 -17.68
C LEU A 48 -4.48 11.60 -17.48
N THR A 49 -5.41 12.16 -18.26
CA THR A 49 -6.85 11.89 -18.14
C THR A 49 -7.18 10.45 -18.50
N ASN A 50 -6.76 9.98 -19.68
CA ASN A 50 -7.14 8.64 -20.14
C ASN A 50 -6.45 7.52 -19.34
N LEU A 51 -5.23 7.75 -18.85
CA LEU A 51 -4.53 6.79 -18.00
C LEU A 51 -5.17 6.74 -16.61
N SER A 52 -5.47 7.89 -16.01
CA SER A 52 -6.19 7.96 -14.73
C SER A 52 -7.54 7.24 -14.81
N GLN A 53 -8.33 7.55 -15.83
CA GLN A 53 -9.63 6.92 -16.05
C GLN A 53 -9.52 5.40 -16.24
N MET A 54 -8.59 4.93 -17.07
CA MET A 54 -8.37 3.49 -17.28
C MET A 54 -8.01 2.78 -15.97
N LEU A 55 -7.17 3.38 -15.12
CA LEU A 55 -6.78 2.81 -13.83
C LEU A 55 -7.96 2.76 -12.85
N MET A 56 -8.74 3.85 -12.76
CA MET A 56 -9.94 3.86 -11.92
C MET A 56 -10.96 2.81 -12.37
N GLN A 57 -11.22 2.71 -13.68
CA GLN A 57 -12.11 1.69 -14.22
C GLN A 57 -11.59 0.28 -13.95
N LEU A 58 -10.28 0.04 -14.05
CA LEU A 58 -9.67 -1.24 -13.74
C LEU A 58 -9.84 -1.60 -12.26
N VAL A 59 -9.60 -0.65 -11.34
CA VAL A 59 -9.78 -0.88 -9.90
C VAL A 59 -11.24 -1.17 -9.57
N GLN A 60 -12.18 -0.41 -10.13
CA GLN A 60 -13.62 -0.67 -9.95
C GLN A 60 -14.01 -2.04 -10.52
N PHE A 61 -13.54 -2.38 -11.72
CA PHE A 61 -13.78 -3.67 -12.34
C PHE A 61 -13.29 -4.83 -11.46
N MET A 62 -12.09 -4.71 -10.85
CA MET A 62 -11.59 -5.72 -9.92
C MET A 62 -12.51 -5.91 -8.72
N GLU A 63 -13.04 -4.84 -8.11
CA GLU A 63 -14.00 -4.95 -7.02
C GLU A 63 -15.29 -5.64 -7.47
N ASP A 64 -15.85 -5.24 -8.62
CA ASP A 64 -17.10 -5.77 -9.14
C ASP A 64 -17.03 -7.27 -9.46
N VAL A 65 -15.92 -7.73 -10.05
CA VAL A 65 -15.80 -9.12 -10.51
C VAL A 65 -15.17 -10.03 -9.47
N ALA A 66 -14.21 -9.53 -8.70
CA ALA A 66 -13.36 -10.33 -7.81
C ALA A 66 -13.36 -9.87 -6.35
N GLY A 67 -13.91 -8.70 -6.03
CA GLY A 67 -14.09 -8.21 -4.65
C GLY A 67 -15.08 -9.05 -3.86
N LYS A 68 -15.36 -8.68 -2.60
CA LYS A 68 -16.15 -9.49 -1.65
C LYS A 68 -17.41 -10.12 -2.26
N ASN A 69 -18.21 -9.32 -2.97
CA ASN A 69 -19.47 -9.72 -3.60
C ASN A 69 -19.33 -10.23 -5.05
N GLY A 70 -18.11 -10.24 -5.59
CA GLY A 70 -17.80 -10.71 -6.94
C GLY A 70 -17.86 -12.23 -7.05
N MET A 71 -18.10 -12.72 -8.27
CA MET A 71 -18.22 -14.15 -8.57
C MET A 71 -16.87 -14.83 -8.84
N TYR A 72 -15.84 -14.07 -9.21
CA TYR A 72 -14.53 -14.60 -9.52
C TYR A 72 -13.66 -14.68 -8.26
N LYS A 73 -13.46 -15.90 -7.73
CA LYS A 73 -12.71 -16.16 -6.48
C LYS A 73 -11.57 -17.16 -6.67
N SER A 74 -11.14 -17.36 -7.90
CA SER A 74 -10.03 -18.28 -8.22
C SER A 74 -8.66 -17.68 -7.91
N GLN A 75 -8.57 -16.35 -7.84
CA GLN A 75 -7.37 -15.61 -7.47
C GLN A 75 -7.78 -14.30 -6.77
N PRO A 76 -6.95 -13.77 -5.85
CA PRO A 76 -7.23 -12.50 -5.20
C PRO A 76 -7.12 -11.33 -6.19
N LYS A 77 -7.72 -10.20 -5.83
CA LYS A 77 -7.49 -8.90 -6.51
C LYS A 77 -6.00 -8.55 -6.52
N LEU A 78 -5.61 -7.61 -7.39
CA LEU A 78 -4.30 -6.99 -7.26
C LEU A 78 -4.28 -6.14 -5.98
N PRO A 79 -3.20 -6.19 -5.18
CA PRO A 79 -3.07 -5.34 -3.99
C PRO A 79 -3.14 -3.86 -4.35
N MET A 80 -3.88 -3.06 -3.58
CA MET A 80 -3.99 -1.62 -3.83
C MET A 80 -2.67 -0.86 -3.76
N LYS A 81 -1.68 -1.41 -3.07
CA LYS A 81 -0.28 -0.94 -3.07
C LYS A 81 0.28 -0.80 -4.50
N MET A 82 -0.14 -1.66 -5.44
CA MET A 82 0.22 -1.56 -6.87
C MET A 82 -0.39 -0.37 -7.60
N PHE A 83 -1.30 0.37 -6.97
CA PHE A 83 -1.93 1.57 -7.49
C PHE A 83 -1.65 2.80 -6.62
N ARG A 84 -1.04 2.64 -5.43
CA ARG A 84 -0.88 3.73 -4.47
C ARG A 84 0.56 3.97 -4.04
N ASP A 85 1.38 2.93 -3.96
CA ASP A 85 2.72 3.07 -3.44
C ASP A 85 3.59 3.88 -4.41
N PRO A 86 4.55 4.69 -3.91
CA PRO A 86 5.46 5.43 -4.77
C PRO A 86 6.18 4.55 -5.80
N GLY A 87 6.47 3.30 -5.44
CA GLY A 87 7.07 2.31 -6.34
C GLY A 87 6.20 1.95 -7.56
N ALA A 88 4.87 2.03 -7.43
CA ALA A 88 3.93 1.74 -8.52
C ALA A 88 4.03 2.74 -9.67
N PHE A 89 4.39 3.99 -9.35
CA PHE A 89 4.50 5.12 -10.29
C PHE A 89 5.91 5.31 -10.84
N ARG A 90 6.89 4.48 -10.43
CA ARG A 90 8.21 4.49 -11.06
C ARG A 90 8.05 4.06 -12.52
N ALA A 91 8.65 4.77 -13.44
CA ALA A 91 8.62 4.42 -14.85
C ALA A 91 10.05 4.19 -15.35
N PRO A 92 10.31 3.14 -16.15
CA PRO A 92 9.34 2.16 -16.69
C PRO A 92 9.06 0.96 -15.75
N ASP A 93 9.69 0.90 -14.58
CA ASP A 93 9.75 -0.34 -13.78
C ASP A 93 8.57 -0.56 -12.82
N GLY A 94 7.60 0.35 -12.77
CA GLY A 94 6.47 0.30 -11.85
C GLY A 94 5.26 -0.45 -12.42
N SER A 95 4.38 -0.90 -11.51
CA SER A 95 3.16 -1.63 -11.83
C SER A 95 2.23 -0.87 -12.76
N ILE A 96 2.11 0.45 -12.59
CA ILE A 96 1.23 1.26 -13.45
C ILE A 96 1.71 1.25 -14.91
N PHE A 97 3.01 1.40 -15.13
CA PHE A 97 3.59 1.33 -16.47
C PHE A 97 3.37 -0.06 -17.08
N ALA A 98 3.68 -1.13 -16.33
CA ALA A 98 3.51 -2.51 -16.78
C ALA A 98 2.06 -2.84 -17.15
N LEU A 99 1.08 -2.42 -16.32
CA LEU A 99 -0.35 -2.57 -16.60
C LEU A 99 -0.74 -1.85 -17.90
N ALA A 100 -0.38 -0.58 -18.03
CA ALA A 100 -0.71 0.21 -19.21
C ALA A 100 -0.09 -0.39 -20.48
N ALA A 101 1.19 -0.76 -20.44
CA ALA A 101 1.88 -1.37 -21.56
C ALA A 101 1.27 -2.72 -21.98
N ARG A 102 0.90 -3.57 -21.00
CA ARG A 102 0.27 -4.86 -21.30
C ARG A 102 -1.13 -4.67 -21.92
N ILE A 103 -1.92 -3.74 -21.39
CA ILE A 103 -3.22 -3.38 -21.95
C ILE A 103 -3.06 -2.86 -23.39
N HIS A 104 -2.10 -1.96 -23.64
CA HIS A 104 -1.79 -1.46 -24.98
C HIS A 104 -1.49 -2.60 -25.96
N GLN A 105 -0.62 -3.53 -25.57
CA GLN A 105 -0.26 -4.66 -26.40
C GLN A 105 -1.49 -5.50 -26.78
N ILE A 106 -2.40 -5.74 -25.83
CA ILE A 106 -3.64 -6.48 -26.09
C ILE A 106 -4.57 -5.70 -27.02
N LYS A 107 -4.73 -4.38 -26.83
CA LYS A 107 -5.50 -3.52 -27.74
C LYS A 107 -5.01 -3.65 -29.18
N LYS A 108 -3.69 -3.57 -29.39
CA LYS A 108 -3.05 -3.67 -30.70
C LYS A 108 -3.19 -5.06 -31.32
N MET A 109 -2.93 -6.12 -30.56
CA MET A 109 -3.04 -7.50 -31.06
C MET A 109 -4.48 -7.89 -31.44
N ARG A 110 -5.48 -7.39 -30.70
CA ARG A 110 -6.89 -7.75 -30.91
C ARG A 110 -7.67 -6.73 -31.74
N ASN A 111 -7.03 -5.63 -32.13
CA ASN A 111 -7.69 -4.45 -32.73
C ASN A 111 -8.96 -4.05 -31.97
N MET A 112 -8.85 -3.93 -30.63
CA MET A 112 -9.99 -3.73 -29.75
C MET A 112 -9.83 -2.48 -28.89
N VAL A 113 -10.95 -1.78 -28.66
CA VAL A 113 -11.05 -0.80 -27.57
C VAL A 113 -11.31 -1.56 -26.27
N ILE A 114 -10.64 -1.16 -25.19
CA ILE A 114 -10.83 -1.71 -23.84
C ILE A 114 -11.30 -0.56 -22.96
N ASP A 115 -12.48 -0.74 -22.38
CA ASP A 115 -13.12 0.14 -21.42
C ASP A 115 -13.66 -0.73 -20.28
N PHE A 116 -12.96 -0.78 -19.16
CA PHE A 116 -13.33 -1.66 -18.04
C PHE A 116 -14.69 -1.30 -17.41
N GLY A 117 -15.27 -0.14 -17.74
CA GLY A 117 -16.63 0.24 -17.35
C GLY A 117 -17.74 -0.43 -18.18
N ASP A 118 -17.42 -1.02 -19.33
CA ASP A 118 -18.40 -1.73 -20.15
C ASP A 118 -18.71 -3.13 -19.58
N VAL A 119 -19.85 -3.20 -18.91
CA VAL A 119 -20.37 -4.40 -18.24
C VAL A 119 -20.71 -5.52 -19.24
N ALA A 120 -21.07 -5.18 -20.49
CA ALA A 120 -21.41 -6.19 -21.51
C ALA A 120 -20.20 -7.06 -21.88
N ARG A 121 -18.99 -6.51 -21.72
CA ARG A 121 -17.72 -7.17 -22.06
C ARG A 121 -16.96 -7.71 -20.85
N ARG A 122 -17.66 -7.88 -19.72
CA ARG A 122 -17.07 -8.36 -18.45
C ARG A 122 -16.20 -9.61 -18.60
N ARG A 123 -16.61 -10.58 -19.42
CA ARG A 123 -15.84 -11.82 -19.65
C ARG A 123 -14.51 -11.54 -20.36
N GLU A 124 -14.51 -10.67 -21.37
CA GLU A 124 -13.31 -10.28 -22.10
C GLU A 124 -12.38 -9.45 -21.21
N HIS A 125 -12.94 -8.52 -20.43
CA HIS A 125 -12.19 -7.72 -19.47
C HIS A 125 -11.55 -8.56 -18.36
N LEU A 126 -12.22 -9.63 -17.91
CA LEU A 126 -11.65 -10.57 -16.96
C LEU A 126 -10.43 -11.26 -17.57
N GLU A 127 -10.50 -11.69 -18.82
CA GLU A 127 -9.37 -12.28 -19.52
C GLU A 127 -8.19 -11.30 -19.64
N ILE A 128 -8.46 -10.03 -19.98
CA ILE A 128 -7.45 -8.96 -20.05
C ILE A 128 -6.81 -8.74 -18.67
N TYR A 129 -7.62 -8.64 -17.62
CA TYR A 129 -7.15 -8.52 -16.23
C TYR A 129 -6.21 -9.67 -15.86
N LEU A 130 -6.58 -10.92 -16.17
CA LEU A 130 -5.74 -12.10 -15.90
C LEU A 130 -4.46 -12.11 -16.74
N ASN A 131 -4.47 -11.55 -17.94
CA ASN A 131 -3.25 -11.34 -18.73
C ASN A 131 -2.33 -10.29 -18.09
N CYS A 132 -2.89 -9.22 -17.53
CA CYS A 132 -2.14 -8.18 -16.84
C CYS A 132 -1.51 -8.72 -15.55
N ARG A 133 -2.27 -9.48 -14.77
CA ARG A 133 -1.77 -10.14 -13.55
C ARG A 133 -0.57 -11.04 -13.83
N ARG A 134 -0.65 -11.90 -14.85
CA ARG A 134 0.48 -12.77 -15.25
C ARG A 134 1.72 -11.98 -15.66
N GLU A 135 1.56 -10.84 -16.32
CA GLU A 135 2.69 -10.00 -16.67
C GLU A 135 3.34 -9.38 -15.42
N LEU A 136 2.53 -8.93 -14.45
CA LEU A 136 3.04 -8.41 -13.17
C LEU A 136 3.80 -9.48 -12.36
N GLU A 137 3.34 -10.72 -12.37
CA GLU A 137 4.05 -11.87 -11.74
C GLU A 137 5.37 -12.14 -12.44
N LYS A 138 5.37 -12.19 -13.77
CA LYS A 138 6.57 -12.39 -14.60
C LYS A 138 7.63 -11.30 -14.34
N LEU A 139 7.19 -10.05 -14.17
CA LEU A 139 8.05 -8.91 -13.85
C LEU A 139 8.44 -8.83 -12.36
N GLN A 140 7.99 -9.78 -11.52
CA GLN A 140 8.23 -9.79 -10.07
C GLN A 140 7.69 -8.55 -9.33
N LEU A 141 6.71 -7.86 -9.94
CA LEU A 141 5.99 -6.72 -9.37
C LEU A 141 4.81 -7.18 -8.51
N LEU A 142 4.18 -8.29 -8.88
CA LEU A 142 3.24 -9.00 -8.02
C LEU A 142 3.96 -10.18 -7.39
N ARG A 143 4.14 -10.13 -6.07
CA ARG A 143 4.70 -11.23 -5.27
C ARG A 143 3.60 -11.82 -4.40
N HIS A 144 3.58 -13.14 -4.32
CA HIS A 144 2.64 -13.86 -3.47
C HIS A 144 3.27 -14.14 -2.10
N PRO A 145 2.47 -14.19 -1.02
CA PRO A 145 2.96 -14.57 0.29
C PRO A 145 3.63 -15.95 0.28
N ARG A 146 4.74 -16.08 1.02
CA ARG A 146 5.28 -17.37 1.46
C ARG A 146 4.99 -17.49 2.95
N VAL A 147 4.15 -18.45 3.30
CA VAL A 147 3.51 -18.52 4.61
C VAL A 147 3.98 -19.76 5.35
N PHE A 148 4.50 -19.55 6.56
CA PHE A 148 4.72 -20.60 7.53
C PHE A 148 3.55 -20.63 8.52
N LEU A 149 2.99 -21.81 8.76
CA LEU A 149 1.92 -22.02 9.75
C LEU A 149 2.55 -22.61 11.01
N ASP A 150 2.40 -21.93 12.14
CA ASP A 150 3.00 -22.39 13.39
C ASP A 150 2.46 -23.79 13.77
N PRO A 151 3.31 -24.75 14.17
CA PRO A 151 2.87 -26.10 14.54
C PRO A 151 1.93 -26.17 15.76
N SER A 152 1.84 -25.11 16.55
CA SER A 152 0.91 -25.00 17.68
C SER A 152 -0.54 -24.69 17.29
N LEU A 153 -0.80 -24.38 16.01
CA LEU A 153 -2.15 -24.27 15.46
C LEU A 153 -2.90 -25.61 15.52
N SER A 154 -4.22 -25.55 15.62
CA SER A 154 -5.03 -26.78 15.61
C SER A 154 -4.90 -27.49 14.24
N PRO A 155 -4.93 -28.83 14.19
CA PRO A 155 -4.85 -29.56 12.92
C PRO A 155 -5.96 -29.17 11.92
N THR A 156 -7.16 -28.86 12.44
CA THR A 156 -8.29 -28.39 11.64
C THR A 156 -8.00 -27.04 11.01
N ASP A 157 -7.48 -26.08 11.78
CA ASP A 157 -7.12 -24.76 11.30
C ASP A 157 -5.99 -24.82 10.28
N ILE A 158 -4.95 -25.63 10.53
CA ILE A 158 -3.86 -25.86 9.59
C ILE A 158 -4.41 -26.38 8.26
N SER A 159 -5.27 -27.41 8.29
CA SER A 159 -5.85 -27.98 7.07
C SER A 159 -6.63 -26.92 6.28
N ARG A 160 -7.50 -26.18 6.95
CA ARG A 160 -8.33 -25.14 6.31
C ARG A 160 -7.49 -23.98 5.78
N MET A 161 -6.48 -23.52 6.52
CA MET A 161 -5.59 -22.45 6.07
C MET A 161 -4.78 -22.86 4.86
N LYS A 162 -4.27 -24.10 4.81
CA LYS A 162 -3.54 -24.60 3.63
C LYS A 162 -4.41 -24.55 2.37
N GLU A 163 -5.69 -24.92 2.46
CA GLU A 163 -6.63 -24.81 1.33
C GLU A 163 -6.80 -23.36 0.88
N VAL A 164 -7.06 -22.45 1.82
CA VAL A 164 -7.25 -21.02 1.53
C VAL A 164 -6.01 -20.40 0.91
N LEU A 165 -4.86 -20.57 1.56
CA LEU A 165 -3.58 -20.03 1.11
C LEU A 165 -3.22 -20.53 -0.30
N THR A 166 -3.38 -21.82 -0.56
CA THR A 166 -3.15 -22.41 -1.89
C THR A 166 -4.11 -21.82 -2.93
N LYS A 167 -5.41 -21.72 -2.61
CA LYS A 167 -6.42 -21.13 -3.50
C LYS A 167 -6.11 -19.66 -3.81
N MET A 168 -5.60 -18.91 -2.84
CA MET A 168 -5.25 -17.50 -3.01
C MET A 168 -3.88 -17.29 -3.70
N GLY A 169 -3.14 -18.37 -3.99
CA GLY A 169 -1.87 -18.32 -4.70
C GLY A 169 -0.64 -18.10 -3.81
N ALA A 170 -0.76 -18.22 -2.49
CA ALA A 170 0.39 -18.23 -1.59
C ALA A 170 1.17 -19.56 -1.71
N SER A 171 2.46 -19.50 -1.38
CA SER A 171 3.29 -20.70 -1.20
C SER A 171 3.41 -21.03 0.29
N LEU A 172 3.50 -22.31 0.62
CA LEU A 172 3.70 -22.77 2.00
C LEU A 172 5.19 -23.03 2.26
N ALA A 173 5.63 -22.71 3.47
CA ALA A 173 6.92 -23.10 4.01
C ALA A 173 6.74 -24.30 4.94
N ASP A 174 7.72 -25.21 4.93
CA ASP A 174 7.69 -26.42 5.76
C ASP A 174 8.35 -26.19 7.12
N SER A 175 9.27 -25.22 7.20
CA SER A 175 9.99 -24.81 8.41
C SER A 175 9.99 -23.29 8.56
N ALA A 176 10.10 -22.81 9.81
CA ALA A 176 10.28 -21.39 10.14
C ALA A 176 11.59 -20.79 9.59
N ASP A 177 12.57 -21.64 9.28
CA ASP A 177 13.88 -21.25 8.77
C ASP A 177 13.95 -21.21 7.23
N ASP A 178 12.87 -21.55 6.54
CA ASP A 178 12.85 -21.53 5.07
C ASP A 178 13.09 -20.11 4.54
N SER A 179 13.89 -20.00 3.48
CA SER A 179 14.17 -18.71 2.87
C SER A 179 12.92 -18.04 2.29
N GLY A 180 12.83 -16.72 2.44
CA GLY A 180 11.81 -15.90 1.77
C GLY A 180 10.42 -15.99 2.36
N ILE A 181 10.27 -16.55 3.57
CA ILE A 181 9.02 -16.43 4.34
C ILE A 181 8.67 -14.95 4.48
N THR A 182 7.41 -14.62 4.23
CA THR A 182 6.89 -13.27 4.43
C THR A 182 5.91 -13.20 5.58
N HIS A 183 5.24 -14.32 5.91
CA HIS A 183 4.27 -14.38 7.00
C HIS A 183 4.46 -15.66 7.82
N HIS A 184 4.35 -15.53 9.13
CA HIS A 184 4.27 -16.61 10.09
C HIS A 184 2.93 -16.48 10.83
N VAL A 185 2.05 -17.47 10.67
CA VAL A 185 0.72 -17.46 11.31
C VAL A 185 0.78 -18.22 12.63
N PHE A 186 0.52 -17.52 13.73
CA PHE A 186 0.44 -18.07 15.10
C PHE A 186 -1.00 -18.38 15.50
N PRO A 187 -1.25 -19.29 16.47
CA PRO A 187 -2.58 -19.44 17.04
C PRO A 187 -3.01 -18.18 17.78
N PHE A 188 -4.32 -18.01 17.92
CA PHE A 188 -4.86 -17.02 18.84
C PHE A 188 -4.41 -17.30 20.28
N PRO A 189 -4.27 -16.26 21.13
CA PRO A 189 -4.04 -16.46 22.56
C PRO A 189 -5.22 -17.22 23.20
N ALA A 190 -5.03 -17.70 24.43
CA ALA A 190 -6.09 -18.41 25.16
C ALA A 190 -7.37 -17.57 25.37
N SER A 191 -7.27 -16.24 25.29
CA SER A 191 -8.40 -15.31 25.31
C SER A 191 -9.22 -15.30 24.02
N GLY A 192 -8.75 -15.96 22.95
CA GLY A 192 -9.37 -15.97 21.63
C GLY A 192 -8.83 -14.88 20.71
N ASP A 193 -9.60 -14.58 19.65
CA ASP A 193 -9.31 -13.49 18.72
C ASP A 193 -9.20 -12.16 19.51
N PRO A 194 -8.09 -11.41 19.39
CA PRO A 194 -7.94 -10.12 20.06
C PRO A 194 -8.91 -9.03 19.58
N ASP A 195 -9.65 -9.27 18.51
CA ASP A 195 -10.72 -8.38 18.07
C ASP A 195 -11.79 -8.20 19.14
N ASP A 196 -11.92 -6.98 19.63
CA ASP A 196 -12.95 -6.58 20.59
C ASP A 196 -14.25 -6.12 19.91
N GLY A 197 -14.30 -6.18 18.57
CA GLY A 197 -15.43 -5.78 17.75
C GLY A 197 -15.53 -4.27 17.51
N ASN A 198 -14.58 -3.47 18.02
CA ASN A 198 -14.53 -2.05 17.76
C ASN A 198 -13.92 -1.75 16.39
N ILE A 199 -14.27 -0.59 15.84
CA ILE A 199 -13.76 -0.13 14.55
C ILE A 199 -12.63 0.85 14.79
N TYR A 200 -11.44 0.46 14.37
CA TYR A 200 -10.23 1.28 14.43
C TYR A 200 -9.84 1.79 13.04
N LEU A 201 -9.11 2.90 13.02
CA LEU A 201 -8.56 3.45 11.78
C LEU A 201 -7.10 3.90 11.97
N ARG A 202 -6.34 3.88 10.88
CA ARG A 202 -5.04 4.54 10.75
C ARG A 202 -5.11 5.62 9.68
N VAL A 203 -4.45 6.76 9.94
CA VAL A 203 -4.33 7.82 8.94
C VAL A 203 -3.10 7.58 8.10
N HIS A 204 -3.29 7.36 6.79
CA HIS A 204 -2.21 7.07 5.85
C HIS A 204 -1.74 8.31 5.08
N GLU A 205 -2.55 9.36 4.98
CA GLU A 205 -2.21 10.58 4.25
C GLU A 205 -3.09 11.75 4.70
N PHE A 206 -2.52 12.95 4.77
CA PHE A 206 -3.29 14.19 4.85
C PHE A 206 -3.25 14.92 3.51
N ARG A 207 -4.42 15.37 3.03
CA ARG A 207 -4.56 16.11 1.78
C ARG A 207 -5.61 17.20 1.93
N GLN A 208 -5.17 18.46 1.99
CA GLN A 208 -6.03 19.63 2.18
C GLN A 208 -6.92 19.50 3.44
N SER A 209 -8.24 19.47 3.29
CA SER A 209 -9.21 19.27 4.38
C SER A 209 -9.58 17.81 4.62
N LYS A 210 -8.97 16.87 3.89
CA LYS A 210 -9.24 15.45 4.00
C LYS A 210 -8.04 14.65 4.51
N ALA A 211 -8.34 13.49 5.07
CA ALA A 211 -7.37 12.48 5.44
C ALA A 211 -7.75 11.15 4.78
N ARG A 212 -6.78 10.46 4.17
CA ARG A 212 -6.98 9.07 3.74
C ARG A 212 -6.80 8.17 4.94
N VAL A 213 -7.82 7.39 5.25
CA VAL A 213 -7.81 6.44 6.35
C VAL A 213 -7.88 5.01 5.84
N HIS A 214 -7.23 4.13 6.60
CA HIS A 214 -7.36 2.70 6.51
C HIS A 214 -8.15 2.19 7.71
N TRP A 215 -9.14 1.36 7.47
CA TRP A 215 -10.00 0.78 8.49
C TRP A 215 -9.49 -0.60 8.83
N TRP A 216 -9.24 -0.84 10.12
CA TRP A 216 -8.70 -2.13 10.55
C TRP A 216 -9.64 -3.26 10.12
N TYR A 217 -9.04 -4.37 9.70
CA TYR A 217 -9.74 -5.57 9.24
C TYR A 217 -10.57 -5.39 7.96
N LEU A 218 -10.43 -4.26 7.28
CA LEU A 218 -10.87 -4.05 5.91
C LEU A 218 -9.65 -3.96 4.99
N PRO A 219 -9.74 -4.43 3.74
CA PRO A 219 -8.57 -4.41 2.87
C PRO A 219 -8.26 -2.99 2.40
N ASP A 220 -7.04 -2.75 1.91
CA ASP A 220 -6.58 -1.43 1.43
C ASP A 220 -7.47 -0.82 0.31
N SER A 221 -8.29 -1.63 -0.38
CA SER A 221 -9.29 -1.13 -1.34
C SER A 221 -10.50 -0.44 -0.69
N TYR A 222 -10.66 -0.56 0.62
CA TYR A 222 -11.72 0.05 1.42
C TYR A 222 -11.24 1.36 2.06
N ASP A 223 -9.96 1.71 1.90
CA ASP A 223 -9.44 3.03 2.26
C ASP A 223 -10.28 4.13 1.62
N GLU A 224 -10.57 5.16 2.41
CA GLU A 224 -11.40 6.29 1.98
C GLU A 224 -10.83 7.63 2.43
N TYR A 225 -11.36 8.71 1.88
CA TYR A 225 -11.02 10.07 2.29
C TYR A 225 -12.13 10.66 3.17
N VAL A 226 -11.84 10.83 4.46
CA VAL A 226 -12.73 11.48 5.44
C VAL A 226 -12.27 12.91 5.73
N SER A 227 -13.10 13.69 6.43
CA SER A 227 -12.66 15.01 6.93
C SER A 227 -11.49 14.83 7.90
N LYS A 228 -10.45 15.66 7.77
CA LYS A 228 -9.30 15.66 8.70
C LYS A 228 -9.70 15.94 10.15
N GLU A 229 -10.86 16.57 10.35
CA GLU A 229 -11.40 16.91 11.69
C GLU A 229 -11.96 15.69 12.41
N LEU A 230 -12.20 14.58 11.70
CA LEU A 230 -12.77 13.34 12.24
C LEU A 230 -11.71 12.28 12.59
N VAL A 231 -10.42 12.63 12.46
CA VAL A 231 -9.32 11.67 12.63
C VAL A 231 -8.23 12.24 13.53
N PRO A 232 -7.42 11.39 14.18
CA PRO A 232 -6.24 11.85 14.89
C PRO A 232 -5.30 12.65 13.96
N ASP A 233 -4.77 13.78 14.42
CA ASP A 233 -3.78 14.59 13.69
C ASP A 233 -2.38 13.95 13.77
N LYS A 234 -2.29 12.69 13.34
CA LYS A 234 -1.09 11.87 13.39
C LYS A 234 -1.09 10.87 12.24
N LEU A 235 -0.10 11.00 11.37
CA LEU A 235 0.19 10.00 10.33
C LEU A 235 0.64 8.68 10.97
N GLN A 236 0.07 7.59 10.51
CA GLN A 236 0.32 6.22 10.99
C GLN A 236 0.57 5.32 9.77
N PRO A 237 1.72 5.44 9.11
CA PRO A 237 2.03 4.61 7.95
C PRO A 237 2.24 3.15 8.38
N ASP A 238 1.97 2.21 7.47
CA ASP A 238 2.38 0.82 7.68
C ASP A 238 3.91 0.73 7.73
N VAL A 239 4.44 0.14 8.80
CA VAL A 239 5.87 -0.11 8.95
C VAL A 239 6.10 -1.61 8.87
N PRO A 240 6.88 -2.09 7.88
CA PRO A 240 7.23 -3.51 7.83
C PRO A 240 8.00 -3.95 9.09
N PRO A 241 7.83 -5.21 9.53
CA PRO A 241 8.53 -5.73 10.70
C PRO A 241 10.04 -5.74 10.44
N ALA A 242 10.83 -5.41 11.47
CA ALA A 242 12.29 -5.36 11.37
C ALA A 242 12.92 -6.72 10.98
N SER A 243 12.24 -7.83 11.32
CA SER A 243 12.60 -9.19 10.93
C SER A 243 12.40 -9.49 9.44
N GLY A 244 11.62 -8.66 8.73
CA GLY A 244 11.13 -8.93 7.38
C GLY A 244 9.99 -9.96 7.29
N VAL A 245 9.55 -10.53 8.43
CA VAL A 245 8.48 -11.53 8.50
C VAL A 245 7.36 -11.01 9.38
N TRP A 246 6.15 -10.94 8.83
CA TRP A 246 4.95 -10.60 9.58
C TRP A 246 4.53 -11.77 10.46
N LYS A 247 4.42 -11.55 11.77
CA LYS A 247 3.88 -12.54 12.71
C LYS A 247 2.42 -12.18 12.95
N VAL A 248 1.48 -12.97 12.43
CA VAL A 248 0.05 -12.62 12.39
C VAL A 248 -0.82 -13.72 12.97
N TYR A 249 -2.05 -13.37 13.34
CA TYR A 249 -3.08 -14.32 13.75
C TYR A 249 -3.84 -14.93 12.56
N PRO A 250 -4.58 -16.05 12.74
CA PRO A 250 -5.24 -16.77 11.66
C PRO A 250 -6.28 -15.93 10.92
N ARG A 251 -6.86 -14.92 11.58
CA ARG A 251 -7.83 -14.01 10.97
C ARG A 251 -7.32 -13.31 9.71
N TRP A 252 -6.01 -13.06 9.59
CA TRP A 252 -5.42 -12.52 8.36
C TRP A 252 -5.75 -13.39 7.15
N VAL A 253 -5.68 -14.73 7.29
CA VAL A 253 -6.01 -15.69 6.24
C VAL A 253 -7.50 -15.68 5.93
N TRP A 254 -8.34 -15.64 6.96
CA TRP A 254 -9.80 -15.71 6.84
C TRP A 254 -10.40 -14.47 6.20
N ASP A 255 -9.99 -13.29 6.64
CA ASP A 255 -10.45 -12.05 6.03
C ASP A 255 -9.86 -11.90 4.60
N SER A 256 -8.62 -12.37 4.36
CA SER A 256 -8.06 -12.39 3.01
C SER A 256 -8.95 -13.19 2.04
N GLU A 257 -9.43 -14.37 2.47
CA GLU A 257 -10.36 -15.17 1.67
C GLU A 257 -11.70 -14.45 1.45
N LYS A 258 -12.28 -13.91 2.53
CA LYS A 258 -13.58 -13.24 2.53
C LYS A 258 -13.61 -12.07 1.55
N PHE A 259 -12.59 -11.22 1.56
CA PHE A 259 -12.50 -10.07 0.66
C PHE A 259 -11.89 -10.42 -0.70
N ASN A 260 -11.28 -11.60 -0.82
CA ASN A 260 -10.50 -12.04 -1.98
C ASN A 260 -9.42 -11.01 -2.34
N GLU A 261 -8.71 -10.56 -1.32
CA GLU A 261 -7.61 -9.61 -1.37
C GLU A 261 -6.67 -9.95 -0.22
N TRP A 262 -5.36 -9.84 -0.41
CA TRP A 262 -4.44 -10.01 0.72
C TRP A 262 -4.60 -8.84 1.68
N MET A 263 -5.01 -9.15 2.92
CA MET A 263 -5.24 -8.12 3.93
C MET A 263 -3.94 -7.44 4.36
N ASN A 264 -4.06 -6.23 4.89
CA ASN A 264 -2.93 -5.50 5.48
C ASN A 264 -2.45 -6.23 6.74
N PRO A 265 -1.24 -6.80 6.75
CA PRO A 265 -0.78 -7.64 7.86
C PRO A 265 -0.62 -6.86 9.17
N THR A 266 -0.41 -5.54 9.14
CA THR A 266 -0.32 -4.66 10.32
C THR A 266 -1.53 -4.80 11.24
N ASP A 267 -2.73 -5.04 10.68
CA ASP A 267 -3.97 -5.16 11.45
C ASP A 267 -4.03 -6.45 12.27
N TYR A 268 -3.28 -7.48 11.86
CA TYR A 268 -3.41 -8.85 12.33
C TYR A 268 -2.19 -9.31 13.10
N GLU A 269 -1.26 -8.42 13.40
CA GLU A 269 -0.02 -8.76 14.10
C GLU A 269 -0.28 -9.35 15.49
N THR A 270 0.59 -10.26 15.92
CA THR A 270 0.53 -10.74 17.29
C THR A 270 0.89 -9.63 18.27
N ASN A 271 0.39 -9.73 19.50
CA ASN A 271 0.72 -8.75 20.55
C ASN A 271 2.25 -8.60 20.73
N GLU A 272 2.98 -9.71 20.67
CA GLU A 272 4.44 -9.70 20.76
C GLU A 272 5.10 -8.96 19.59
N ALA A 273 4.57 -9.15 18.37
CA ALA A 273 5.07 -8.46 17.19
C ALA A 273 4.79 -6.95 17.23
N GLN A 274 3.60 -6.56 17.68
CA GLN A 274 3.27 -5.15 17.92
C GLN A 274 4.22 -4.52 18.95
N GLU A 275 4.45 -5.19 20.08
CA GLU A 275 5.41 -4.72 21.08
C GLU A 275 6.85 -4.62 20.54
N GLU A 276 7.30 -5.59 19.75
CA GLU A 276 8.61 -5.58 19.08
C GLU A 276 8.74 -4.35 18.16
N GLN A 277 7.69 -4.06 17.39
CA GLN A 277 7.65 -2.89 16.50
C GLN A 277 7.65 -1.57 17.27
N GLU A 278 6.88 -1.45 18.34
CA GLU A 278 6.84 -0.25 19.17
C GLU A 278 8.20 0.05 19.81
N LYS A 279 8.86 -0.99 20.34
CA LYS A 279 10.22 -0.90 20.88
C LYS A 279 11.23 -0.47 19.81
N ALA A 280 11.14 -1.06 18.61
CA ALA A 280 11.99 -0.69 17.48
C ALA A 280 11.76 0.76 17.01
N ALA A 281 10.50 1.20 16.94
CA ALA A 281 10.15 2.58 16.57
C ALA A 281 10.65 3.59 17.62
N ALA A 282 10.51 3.29 18.90
CA ALA A 282 11.02 4.12 19.98
C ALA A 282 12.56 4.25 19.93
N ALA A 283 13.26 3.14 19.69
CA ALA A 283 14.71 3.13 19.52
C ALA A 283 15.17 3.95 18.31
N ALA A 284 14.51 3.80 17.16
CA ALA A 284 14.80 4.57 15.94
C ALA A 284 14.62 6.08 16.16
N LYS A 285 13.54 6.49 16.84
CA LYS A 285 13.31 7.90 17.20
C LYS A 285 14.40 8.44 18.14
N GLY A 286 14.81 7.63 19.12
CA GLY A 286 15.92 7.97 20.02
C GLY A 286 17.24 8.20 19.27
N ALA A 287 17.56 7.30 18.34
CA ALA A 287 18.76 7.41 17.49
C ALA A 287 18.72 8.65 16.59
N GLN A 288 17.57 8.94 15.97
CA GLN A 288 17.41 10.13 15.12
C GLN A 288 17.59 11.43 15.91
N LEU A 289 17.05 11.51 17.14
CA LEU A 289 17.24 12.65 18.02
C LEU A 289 18.70 12.81 18.46
N ALA A 290 19.39 11.72 18.75
CA ALA A 290 20.82 11.74 19.09
C ALA A 290 21.67 12.22 17.90
N GLN A 291 21.38 11.74 16.69
CA GLN A 291 22.07 12.15 15.47
C GLN A 291 21.83 13.63 15.14
N ALA A 292 20.60 14.12 15.30
CA ALA A 292 20.28 15.54 15.13
C ALA A 292 21.03 16.44 16.14
N LYS A 293 21.12 16.02 17.41
CA LYS A 293 21.89 16.72 18.43
C LYS A 293 23.40 16.73 18.13
N ALA A 294 23.95 15.61 17.67
CA ALA A 294 25.35 15.52 17.28
C ALA A 294 25.67 16.42 16.07
N ALA A 295 24.79 16.46 15.06
CA ALA A 295 24.93 17.35 13.90
C ALA A 295 24.84 18.83 14.29
N ALA A 296 23.97 19.19 15.24
CA ALA A 296 23.89 20.54 15.77
C ALA A 296 25.15 20.95 16.57
N ALA A 297 25.76 20.01 17.28
CA ALA A 297 26.99 20.25 18.05
C ALA A 297 28.24 20.42 17.15
N THR A 298 28.30 19.72 16.00
CA THR A 298 29.43 19.83 15.06
C THR A 298 29.29 20.99 14.06
N GLY A 299 28.08 21.48 13.80
CA GLY A 299 27.82 22.64 12.94
C GLY A 299 28.08 24.02 13.59
N GLY A 300 28.36 24.08 14.90
CA GLY A 300 28.55 25.33 15.65
C GLY A 300 29.98 25.87 15.75
N GLY A 301 30.97 25.18 15.17
CA GLY A 301 32.40 25.50 15.34
C GLY A 301 33.10 25.85 14.03
N GLY A 302 32.81 27.01 13.43
CA GLY A 302 33.44 27.38 12.16
C GLY A 302 33.19 28.79 11.65
N ALA A 303 33.15 29.82 12.52
CA ALA A 303 33.16 31.22 12.07
C ALA A 303 33.88 32.11 13.09
N ALA A 304 35.18 31.96 13.23
CA ALA A 304 36.04 32.98 13.83
C ALA A 304 37.48 32.84 13.34
N ALA A 305 37.86 33.60 12.31
CA ALA A 305 39.16 34.28 12.20
C ALA A 305 39.41 34.80 10.78
N SER A 306 39.09 36.08 10.53
CA SER A 306 40.06 37.05 10.01
C SER A 306 39.35 38.37 9.70
N GLY A 307 39.29 39.22 10.72
CA GLY A 307 39.09 40.64 10.49
C GLY A 307 40.35 41.22 9.85
N LYS A 308 40.26 41.61 8.58
CA LYS A 308 41.20 42.55 7.98
C LYS A 308 40.42 43.80 7.57
N ARG A 309 40.53 44.84 8.41
CA ARG A 309 40.18 46.23 8.08
C ARG A 309 41.14 46.72 6.99
N LEU A 310 40.59 47.14 5.85
CA LEU A 310 41.17 48.14 4.94
C LEU A 310 39.98 48.96 4.45
N HIS A 311 39.67 50.08 5.11
CA HIS A 311 39.99 51.45 4.67
C HIS A 311 39.42 51.75 3.28
N ASP A 312 38.21 52.30 3.28
CA ASP A 312 37.59 52.96 2.14
C ASP A 312 37.66 54.47 2.39
N GLY A 313 38.46 55.15 1.57
CA GLY A 313 38.67 56.60 1.60
C GLY A 313 37.80 57.25 0.55
N GLY A 314 36.88 58.10 0.99
CA GLY A 314 35.95 58.84 0.15
C GLY A 314 36.60 59.93 -0.71
N VAL A 315 35.89 60.17 -1.82
CA VAL A 315 36.06 61.16 -2.89
C VAL A 315 36.20 62.62 -2.42
N SER A 316 37.13 63.36 -3.05
CA SER A 316 37.03 64.78 -3.52
C SER A 316 38.27 65.01 -4.41
N GLY A 317 38.29 65.61 -5.60
CA GLY A 317 37.59 66.76 -6.17
C GLY A 317 38.63 67.85 -6.46
N GLY A 318 39.01 68.12 -7.72
CA GLY A 318 39.84 69.29 -8.04
C GLY A 318 40.63 69.26 -9.36
N VAL A 319 40.14 70.06 -10.32
CA VAL A 319 40.71 70.56 -11.61
C VAL A 319 40.77 69.58 -12.79
#